data_AF-A0A2E6XW31-F1
#
_entry.id   AF-A0A2E6XW31-F1
#
_cell.length_a   1.000
_cell.length_b   1.000
_cell.length_c   1.000
_cell.angle_alpha   90.00
_cell.angle_beta   90.00
_cell.angle_gamma   90.00
#
_symmetry.space_group_name_H-M   'P 1'
#
loop_
_entity.id
_entity.type
_entity.pdbx_description
1 polymer ?
#
loop_
_entity_poly.entity_id
_entity_poly.type
_entity_poly.pdbx_seq_one_letter_code
_entity_poly.pdbx_strand_id
1 'polypeptide(L)'
;MNKVLILQINQTDDVYFVTEVNVEEVDVFYTIFKAYLNTKDQLIKIHNFSTGRDFYDLTHSLEEVLNNKRKIPKELGGKVDLGLLWNEHNQKIILAEEAGKPLKSWRWEGGKMLFLGNDSDEFNSCTTFLYNDEQGNVVLEVSSTYPWFFGEDVPDISYDDWLPEYKILYKTIISKDVIQKWIKQMTAFRDMLEEKTTCCKE
;
A
#
# COMPACT_ATOMS: atom_id res chain seq x y z
N MET A 1 3.24 19.50 -7.67
CA MET A 1 2.85 18.47 -6.69
C MET A 1 3.24 18.96 -5.31
N ASN A 2 2.27 19.15 -4.44
CA ASN A 2 2.47 19.69 -3.10
C ASN A 2 2.59 18.53 -2.10
N LYS A 3 3.71 18.42 -1.38
CA LYS A 3 3.85 17.45 -0.27
C LYS A 3 3.01 17.93 0.91
N VAL A 4 2.06 17.11 1.34
CA VAL A 4 1.09 17.47 2.39
C VAL A 4 1.33 16.69 3.69
N LEU A 5 1.92 15.51 3.60
CA LEU A 5 2.23 14.66 4.74
C LEU A 5 3.51 13.88 4.46
N ILE A 6 4.43 13.82 5.44
CA ILE A 6 5.68 13.09 5.35
C ILE A 6 5.79 12.18 6.59
N LEU A 7 5.89 10.88 6.32
CA LEU A 7 5.99 9.80 7.29
C LEU A 7 7.40 9.21 7.21
N GLN A 8 8.27 9.68 8.09
CA GLN A 8 9.67 9.28 8.09
C GLN A 8 9.83 7.82 8.56
N ILE A 9 10.48 6.96 7.77
CA ILE A 9 10.77 5.57 8.15
C ILE A 9 12.05 5.52 8.98
N ASN A 10 13.11 6.18 8.51
CA ASN A 10 14.43 6.25 9.13
C ASN A 10 15.13 7.56 8.72
N GLN A 11 16.45 7.67 8.90
CA GLN A 11 17.19 8.89 8.58
C GLN A 11 17.21 9.26 7.08
N THR A 12 17.05 8.27 6.19
CA THR A 12 17.17 8.46 4.73
C THR A 12 15.88 8.21 3.97
N ASP A 13 14.96 7.42 4.54
CA ASP A 13 13.79 6.92 3.83
C ASP A 13 12.49 7.44 4.45
N ASP A 14 11.53 7.79 3.60
CA ASP A 14 10.24 8.35 4.00
C ASP A 14 9.12 7.99 3.03
N VAL A 15 7.90 7.86 3.56
CA VAL A 15 6.67 7.83 2.74
C VAL A 15 6.06 9.21 2.76
N TYR A 16 5.79 9.80 1.60
CA TYR A 16 5.14 11.10 1.53
C TYR A 16 3.89 11.08 0.65
N PHE A 17 2.88 11.82 1.09
CA PHE A 17 1.65 12.04 0.35
C PHE A 17 1.70 13.40 -0.34
N VAL A 18 1.24 13.42 -1.58
CA VAL A 18 1.17 14.62 -2.42
C VAL A 18 -0.21 14.81 -3.00
N THR A 19 -0.53 16.06 -3.33
CA THR A 19 -1.71 16.40 -4.11
C THR A 19 -1.36 17.47 -5.16
N GLU A 20 -2.28 17.67 -6.11
CA GLU A 20 -2.17 18.66 -7.18
C GLU A 20 -2.78 20.00 -6.80
N VAL A 21 -3.71 20.01 -5.83
CA VAL A 21 -4.33 21.24 -5.30
C VAL A 21 -3.44 21.91 -4.25
N ASN A 22 -3.72 23.17 -3.95
CA ASN A 22 -3.02 23.89 -2.88
C ASN A 22 -3.41 23.32 -1.50
N VAL A 23 -2.49 23.35 -0.53
CA VAL A 23 -2.72 22.83 0.84
C VAL A 23 -3.93 23.48 1.51
N GLU A 24 -4.23 24.72 1.15
CA GLU A 24 -5.37 25.48 1.65
C GLU A 24 -6.71 24.94 1.13
N GLU A 25 -6.71 24.35 -0.08
CA GLU A 25 -7.88 23.85 -0.80
C GLU A 25 -8.12 22.34 -0.57
N VAL A 26 -7.25 21.67 0.19
CA VAL A 26 -7.37 20.24 0.48
C VAL A 26 -8.58 19.96 1.36
N ASP A 27 -9.39 18.97 0.97
CA ASP A 27 -10.57 18.49 1.67
C ASP A 27 -10.57 16.96 1.80
N VAL A 28 -11.47 16.41 2.65
CA VAL A 28 -11.49 14.99 2.95
C VAL A 28 -12.14 14.11 1.86
N PHE A 29 -13.02 14.67 1.01
CA PHE A 29 -13.86 13.90 0.08
C PHE A 29 -13.38 13.96 -1.37
N TYR A 30 -12.89 15.11 -1.82
CA TYR A 30 -12.65 15.37 -3.25
C TYR A 30 -11.16 15.50 -3.59
N THR A 31 -10.32 15.76 -2.59
CA THR A 31 -8.89 15.86 -2.84
C THR A 31 -8.27 14.48 -3.03
N ILE A 32 -7.63 14.31 -4.18
CA ILE A 32 -6.87 13.11 -4.52
C ILE A 32 -5.44 13.25 -3.98
N PHE A 33 -5.01 12.22 -3.27
CA PHE A 33 -3.64 12.08 -2.79
C PHE A 33 -2.95 10.93 -3.52
N LYS A 34 -1.68 11.14 -3.85
CA LYS A 34 -0.77 10.10 -4.34
C LYS A 34 0.27 9.85 -3.26
N ALA A 35 0.74 8.62 -3.09
CA ALA A 35 1.77 8.28 -2.11
C ALA A 35 3.04 7.80 -2.79
N TYR A 36 4.18 8.25 -2.27
CA TYR A 36 5.50 7.89 -2.76
C TYR A 36 6.37 7.40 -1.61
N LEU A 37 7.12 6.34 -1.86
CA LEU A 37 8.26 5.94 -1.03
C LEU A 37 9.52 6.57 -1.61
N ASN A 38 10.12 7.46 -0.83
CA ASN A 38 11.43 8.03 -1.09
C ASN A 38 12.48 7.21 -0.35
N THR A 39 13.47 6.72 -1.08
CA THR A 39 14.63 6.03 -0.51
C THR A 39 15.90 6.74 -0.97
N LYS A 40 17.04 6.37 -0.39
CA LYS A 40 18.34 6.85 -0.88
C LYS A 40 18.55 6.62 -2.38
N ASP A 41 18.06 5.50 -2.92
CA ASP A 41 18.43 5.01 -4.25
C ASP A 41 17.35 5.25 -5.31
N GLN A 42 16.09 5.42 -4.88
CA GLN A 42 14.95 5.50 -5.80
C GLN A 42 13.75 6.21 -5.16
N LEU A 43 12.91 6.76 -6.04
CA LEU A 43 11.59 7.25 -5.73
C LEU A 43 10.56 6.31 -6.35
N ILE A 44 9.67 5.75 -5.53
CA ILE A 44 8.69 4.75 -5.95
C ILE A 44 7.29 5.31 -5.71
N LYS A 45 6.43 5.35 -6.73
CA LYS A 45 5.01 5.62 -6.54
C LYS A 45 4.36 4.36 -5.97
N ILE A 46 3.93 4.41 -4.71
CA ILE A 46 3.34 3.26 -4.01
C ILE A 46 1.82 3.31 -3.96
N HIS A 47 1.22 4.43 -4.40
CA HIS A 47 -0.22 4.58 -4.50
C HIS A 47 -0.61 5.72 -5.45
N ASN A 48 -1.57 5.48 -6.34
CA ASN A 48 -2.00 6.47 -7.34
C ASN A 48 -3.27 7.25 -6.95
N PHE A 49 -4.04 6.73 -5.98
CA PHE A 49 -5.34 7.29 -5.63
C PHE A 49 -5.71 6.99 -4.19
N SER A 50 -5.59 7.97 -3.31
CA SER A 50 -6.28 8.04 -2.02
C SER A 50 -7.20 9.26 -1.99
N THR A 51 -8.29 9.16 -1.25
CA THR A 51 -9.07 10.29 -0.74
C THR A 51 -8.70 10.55 0.73
N GLY A 52 -9.14 11.69 1.27
CA GLY A 52 -8.91 12.00 2.68
C GLY A 52 -9.51 10.95 3.64
N ARG A 53 -10.57 10.25 3.20
CA ARG A 53 -11.19 9.16 3.96
C ARG A 53 -10.25 7.97 4.13
N ASP A 54 -9.38 7.69 3.17
CA ASP A 54 -8.49 6.53 3.24
C ASP A 54 -7.44 6.67 4.36
N PHE A 55 -7.17 7.89 4.84
CA PHE A 55 -6.33 8.10 6.03
C PHE A 55 -6.91 7.45 7.29
N TYR A 56 -8.23 7.21 7.37
CA TYR A 56 -8.83 6.44 8.45
C TYR A 56 -8.36 4.98 8.43
N ASP A 57 -8.49 4.33 7.27
CA ASP A 57 -8.16 2.92 7.11
C ASP A 57 -6.65 2.69 7.23
N LEU A 58 -5.84 3.63 6.74
CA LEU A 58 -4.39 3.61 6.93
C LEU A 58 -4.01 3.76 8.40
N THR A 59 -4.62 4.71 9.13
CA THR A 59 -4.37 4.88 10.57
C THR A 59 -4.77 3.63 11.34
N HIS A 60 -5.92 3.04 11.03
CA HIS A 60 -6.37 1.80 11.64
C HIS A 60 -5.39 0.66 11.40
N SER A 61 -4.89 0.51 10.17
CA SER A 61 -3.88 -0.49 9.82
C SER A 61 -2.57 -0.32 10.62
N LEU A 62 -2.15 0.93 10.87
CA LEU A 62 -1.00 1.25 11.72
C LEU A 62 -1.24 0.85 13.19
N GLU A 63 -2.44 1.11 13.71
CA GLU A 63 -2.82 0.69 15.07
C GLU A 63 -2.85 -0.83 15.20
N GLU A 64 -3.32 -1.55 14.18
CA GLU A 64 -3.34 -3.00 14.18
C GLU A 64 -1.93 -3.60 14.25
N VAL A 65 -0.96 -3.08 13.48
CA VAL A 65 0.43 -3.58 13.55
C VAL A 65 1.11 -3.23 14.88
N LEU A 66 0.80 -2.06 15.45
CA LEU A 66 1.32 -1.67 16.76
C LEU A 66 0.87 -2.67 17.85
N ASN A 67 -0.39 -3.10 17.73
CA ASN A 67 -1.05 -4.07 18.61
C ASN A 67 -0.82 -5.55 18.22
N ASN A 68 0.11 -5.83 17.30
CA ASN A 68 0.45 -7.18 16.83
C ASN A 68 -0.76 -7.97 16.25
N LYS A 69 -1.74 -7.29 15.64
CA LYS A 69 -2.94 -7.92 15.07
C LYS A 69 -2.77 -8.35 13.61
N ARG A 70 -1.80 -7.79 12.89
CA ARG A 70 -1.51 -8.09 11.47
C ARG A 70 -0.37 -9.10 11.32
N LYS A 71 -0.44 -10.21 12.06
CA LYS A 71 0.54 -11.31 11.96
C LYS A 71 0.35 -12.11 10.68
N ILE A 72 1.46 -12.57 10.10
CA ILE A 72 1.46 -13.52 8.98
C ILE A 72 0.66 -14.78 9.41
N PRO A 73 -0.38 -15.17 8.64
CA PRO A 73 -1.10 -16.42 8.89
C PRO A 73 -0.17 -17.63 8.82
N LYS A 74 -0.37 -18.62 9.70
CA LYS A 74 0.46 -19.84 9.74
C LYS A 74 0.39 -20.61 8.43
N GLU A 75 -0.73 -20.51 7.73
CA GLU A 75 -1.03 -21.14 6.45
C GLU A 75 -0.13 -20.63 5.32
N LEU A 76 0.43 -19.42 5.46
CA LEU A 76 1.41 -18.88 4.52
C LEU A 76 2.84 -19.41 4.81
N GLY A 77 3.03 -20.17 5.89
CA GLY A 77 4.18 -21.07 6.09
C GLY A 77 5.54 -20.40 6.29
N GLY A 78 5.63 -19.29 7.04
CA GLY A 78 6.89 -18.57 7.27
C GLY A 78 7.50 -17.95 6.02
N LYS A 79 6.78 -17.98 4.89
CA LYS A 79 7.19 -17.33 3.64
C LYS A 79 7.09 -15.82 3.82
N VAL A 80 8.25 -15.17 3.82
CA VAL A 80 8.39 -13.73 4.13
C VAL A 80 8.04 -12.85 2.92
N ASP A 81 7.92 -13.40 1.73
CA ASP A 81 7.63 -12.64 0.51
C ASP A 81 6.12 -12.61 0.24
N LEU A 82 5.43 -11.60 0.78
CA LEU A 82 3.99 -11.42 0.58
C LEU A 82 3.69 -10.92 -0.82
N GLY A 83 4.58 -10.13 -1.41
CA GLY A 83 4.48 -9.69 -2.79
C GLY A 83 4.37 -10.84 -3.78
N LEU A 84 5.26 -11.82 -3.70
CA LEU A 84 5.23 -12.97 -4.60
C LEU A 84 3.95 -13.80 -4.41
N LEU A 85 3.54 -14.05 -3.16
CA LEU A 85 2.32 -14.80 -2.87
C LEU A 85 1.05 -14.08 -3.36
N TRP A 86 1.04 -12.75 -3.30
CA TRP A 86 -0.03 -11.93 -3.86
C TRP A 86 -0.10 -12.07 -5.38
N ASN A 87 1.05 -12.02 -6.05
CA ASN A 87 1.13 -12.21 -7.50
C ASN A 87 0.64 -13.61 -7.91
N GLU A 88 1.11 -14.67 -7.23
CA GLU A 88 0.66 -16.03 -7.46
C GLU A 88 -0.85 -16.22 -7.21
N HIS A 89 -1.41 -15.51 -6.22
CA HIS A 89 -2.84 -15.56 -5.92
C HIS A 89 -3.67 -14.90 -7.02
N ASN A 90 -3.29 -13.70 -7.47
CA ASN A 90 -3.99 -13.01 -8.54
C ASN A 90 -3.89 -13.77 -9.87
N GLN A 91 -2.74 -14.37 -10.18
CA GLN A 91 -2.60 -15.22 -11.36
C GLN A 91 -3.57 -16.41 -11.33
N LYS A 92 -3.79 -17.03 -10.16
CA LYS A 92 -4.78 -18.10 -10.01
C LYS A 92 -6.21 -17.62 -10.24
N ILE A 93 -6.54 -16.39 -9.87
CA ILE A 93 -7.85 -15.80 -10.14
C ILE A 93 -8.05 -15.69 -11.66
N ILE A 94 -7.10 -15.06 -12.37
CA ILE A 94 -7.18 -14.88 -13.83
C ILE A 94 -7.32 -16.22 -14.54
N LEU A 95 -6.44 -17.19 -14.26
CA LEU A 95 -6.49 -18.50 -14.90
C LEU A 95 -7.81 -19.25 -14.62
N ALA A 96 -8.39 -19.06 -13.43
CA ALA A 96 -9.68 -19.66 -13.07
C ALA A 96 -10.84 -19.01 -13.85
N GLU A 97 -10.80 -17.70 -14.04
CA GLU A 97 -11.78 -16.96 -14.85
C GLU A 97 -11.70 -17.34 -16.33
N GLU A 98 -10.50 -17.37 -16.91
CA GLU A 98 -10.25 -17.79 -18.30
C GLU A 98 -10.71 -19.24 -18.55
N ALA A 99 -10.52 -20.13 -17.58
CA ALA A 99 -10.98 -21.51 -17.66
C ALA A 99 -12.50 -21.68 -17.45
N GLY A 100 -13.26 -20.60 -17.22
CA GLY A 100 -14.69 -20.63 -16.91
C GLY A 100 -15.02 -21.33 -15.60
N LYS A 101 -14.05 -21.41 -14.68
CA LYS A 101 -14.15 -22.10 -13.38
C LYS A 101 -13.72 -21.14 -12.26
N PRO A 102 -14.51 -20.09 -11.98
CA PRO A 102 -14.13 -19.07 -11.01
C PRO A 102 -13.81 -19.70 -9.65
N LEU A 103 -12.82 -19.15 -8.96
CA LEU A 103 -12.45 -19.62 -7.63
C LEU A 103 -13.63 -19.52 -6.67
N LYS A 104 -13.74 -20.50 -5.77
CA LYS A 104 -14.76 -20.49 -4.71
C LYS A 104 -14.63 -19.26 -3.78
N SER A 105 -13.42 -18.69 -3.68
CA SER A 105 -13.13 -17.46 -2.95
C SER A 105 -12.02 -16.70 -3.65
N TRP A 106 -12.27 -15.43 -3.96
CA TRP A 106 -11.26 -14.46 -4.43
C TRP A 106 -10.41 -13.90 -3.28
N ARG A 107 -10.85 -14.07 -2.02
CA ARG A 107 -10.15 -13.55 -0.85
C ARG A 107 -8.87 -14.33 -0.60
N TRP A 108 -7.78 -13.59 -0.45
CA TRP A 108 -6.50 -14.10 0.04
C TRP A 108 -6.32 -13.73 1.51
N GLU A 109 -5.90 -14.68 2.33
CA GLU A 109 -5.63 -14.45 3.76
C GLU A 109 -4.56 -13.38 4.00
N GLY A 110 -3.67 -13.16 3.03
CA GLY A 110 -2.71 -12.07 3.05
C GLY A 110 -3.29 -10.67 2.82
N GLY A 111 -4.53 -10.58 2.31
CA GLY A 111 -5.19 -9.32 1.98
C GLY A 111 -5.34 -8.38 3.17
N LYS A 112 -5.46 -8.90 4.40
CA LYS A 112 -5.49 -8.10 5.64
C LYS A 112 -4.18 -7.36 5.94
N MET A 113 -3.08 -7.68 5.25
CA MET A 113 -1.78 -7.04 5.41
C MET A 113 -1.52 -5.99 4.34
N LEU A 114 -2.40 -5.87 3.33
CA LEU A 114 -2.34 -4.81 2.35
C LEU A 114 -2.38 -3.45 3.06
N PHE A 115 -1.57 -2.52 2.56
CA PHE A 115 -1.46 -1.18 3.10
C PHE A 115 -1.73 -0.14 2.02
N LEU A 116 -0.97 -0.19 0.92
CA LEU A 116 -1.12 0.70 -0.23
C LEU A 116 -0.90 -0.10 -1.52
N GLY A 117 -1.46 0.36 -2.64
CA GLY A 117 -1.28 -0.28 -3.94
C GLY A 117 -1.20 0.73 -5.07
N ASN A 118 -0.24 0.56 -5.97
CA ASN A 118 -0.16 1.30 -7.23
C ASN A 118 -0.49 0.36 -8.38
N ASP A 119 -1.73 0.45 -8.84
CA ASP A 119 -2.18 -0.25 -10.03
C ASP A 119 -1.85 0.63 -11.25
N SER A 120 -0.94 0.13 -12.08
CA SER A 120 -0.62 0.59 -13.44
C SER A 120 -0.21 2.06 -13.63
N ASP A 121 1.10 2.31 -13.54
CA ASP A 121 1.74 3.42 -14.26
C ASP A 121 2.90 2.83 -15.09
N GLU A 122 2.65 2.55 -16.38
CA GLU A 122 3.66 2.18 -17.38
C GLU A 122 4.80 1.30 -16.83
N PHE A 123 4.48 0.10 -16.34
CA PHE A 123 5.41 -0.90 -15.79
C PHE A 123 5.91 -0.72 -14.33
N ASN A 124 5.43 0.28 -13.59
CA ASN A 124 5.77 0.50 -12.16
C ASN A 124 4.65 0.09 -11.18
N SER A 125 3.92 -0.98 -11.51
CA SER A 125 2.91 -1.53 -10.60
C SER A 125 3.55 -2.14 -9.36
N CYS A 126 3.03 -1.80 -8.20
CA CYS A 126 3.55 -2.34 -6.94
C CYS A 126 2.46 -2.44 -5.87
N THR A 127 2.69 -3.32 -4.91
CA THR A 127 1.83 -3.50 -3.75
C THR A 127 2.66 -3.37 -2.49
N THR A 128 2.10 -2.62 -1.54
CA THR A 128 2.72 -2.37 -0.23
C THR A 128 1.99 -3.17 0.85
N PHE A 129 2.77 -3.91 1.62
CA PHE A 129 2.33 -4.66 2.78
C PHE A 129 2.88 -4.06 4.06
N LEU A 130 2.04 -4.04 5.10
CA LEU A 130 2.44 -3.67 6.45
C LEU A 130 1.92 -4.72 7.43
N TYR A 131 2.85 -5.44 8.07
CA TYR A 131 2.55 -6.63 8.86
C TYR A 131 3.49 -6.81 10.04
N ASN A 132 3.14 -7.75 10.92
CA ASN A 132 4.02 -8.24 11.97
C ASN A 132 4.66 -9.56 11.55
N ASP A 133 6.00 -9.62 11.56
CA ASP A 133 6.73 -10.88 11.35
C ASP A 133 6.54 -11.87 12.52
N GLU A 134 7.16 -13.03 12.43
CA GLU A 134 7.05 -14.08 13.46
C GLU A 134 7.59 -13.64 14.83
N GLN A 135 8.55 -12.72 14.84
CA GLN A 135 9.15 -12.14 16.04
C GLN A 135 8.33 -10.95 16.59
N GLY A 136 7.31 -10.49 15.85
CA GLY A 136 6.47 -9.35 16.20
C GLY A 136 7.05 -7.99 15.80
N ASN A 137 8.10 -7.96 14.98
CA ASN A 137 8.59 -6.73 14.37
C ASN A 137 7.60 -6.24 13.32
N VAL A 138 7.50 -4.92 13.15
CA VAL A 138 6.67 -4.33 12.08
C VAL A 138 7.50 -4.29 10.80
N VAL A 139 7.02 -4.93 9.75
CA VAL A 139 7.67 -4.97 8.45
C VAL A 139 6.86 -4.17 7.44
N LEU A 140 7.55 -3.28 6.72
CA LEU A 140 7.04 -2.63 5.52
C LEU A 140 7.71 -3.25 4.31
N GLU A 141 6.92 -3.80 3.40
CA GLU A 141 7.37 -4.44 2.18
C GLU A 141 6.67 -3.79 0.99
N VAL A 142 7.43 -3.39 -0.03
CA VAL A 142 6.94 -2.91 -1.31
C VAL A 142 7.50 -3.86 -2.36
N SER A 143 6.60 -4.52 -3.09
CA SER A 143 6.98 -5.52 -4.08
C SER A 143 6.38 -5.18 -5.43
N SER A 144 7.09 -5.51 -6.51
CA SER A 144 6.56 -5.36 -7.86
C SER A 144 5.33 -6.24 -8.03
N THR A 145 4.32 -5.70 -8.71
CA THR A 145 3.09 -6.42 -9.01
C THR A 145 2.99 -6.56 -10.52
N TYR A 146 2.60 -7.74 -10.99
CA TYR A 146 2.36 -7.96 -12.41
C TYR A 146 1.34 -6.92 -12.88
N PRO A 147 1.71 -6.05 -13.85
CA PRO A 147 0.98 -4.81 -14.10
C PRO A 147 -0.46 -5.01 -14.59
N TRP A 148 -0.78 -6.21 -15.04
CA TRP A 148 -2.01 -6.54 -15.75
C TRP A 148 -3.11 -7.14 -14.89
N PHE A 149 -2.86 -7.39 -13.60
CA PHE A 149 -3.94 -7.78 -12.69
C PHE A 149 -5.05 -6.73 -12.58
N PHE A 150 -4.78 -5.50 -13.00
CA PHE A 150 -5.68 -4.35 -12.87
C PHE A 150 -5.83 -3.56 -14.17
N GLY A 151 -5.34 -4.10 -15.30
CA GLY A 151 -5.47 -3.49 -16.62
C GLY A 151 -6.71 -4.02 -17.37
N GLU A 152 -7.32 -3.18 -18.20
CA GLU A 152 -8.43 -3.60 -19.09
C GLU A 152 -7.93 -4.26 -20.38
N ASP A 153 -6.68 -3.99 -20.78
CA ASP A 153 -6.08 -4.48 -22.02
C ASP A 153 -5.29 -5.79 -21.81
N VAL A 154 -5.29 -6.64 -22.84
CA VAL A 154 -4.51 -7.89 -22.87
C VAL A 154 -3.02 -7.55 -22.82
N PRO A 155 -2.24 -8.22 -21.95
CA PRO A 155 -0.85 -7.88 -21.72
C PRO A 155 0.07 -8.16 -22.92
N ASP A 156 1.06 -7.29 -23.13
CA ASP A 156 2.17 -7.53 -24.08
C ASP A 156 3.16 -8.61 -23.60
N ILE A 157 3.17 -8.92 -22.30
CA ILE A 157 4.05 -9.92 -21.65
C ILE A 157 3.22 -10.87 -20.80
N SER A 158 3.45 -12.18 -20.87
CA SER A 158 2.73 -13.13 -20.01
C SER A 158 3.21 -13.09 -18.55
N TYR A 159 2.41 -13.62 -17.61
CA TYR A 159 2.84 -13.72 -16.21
C TYR A 159 4.11 -14.58 -16.06
N ASP A 160 4.21 -15.68 -16.81
CA ASP A 160 5.36 -16.58 -16.77
C ASP A 160 6.64 -15.91 -17.32
N ASP A 161 6.50 -15.01 -18.30
CA ASP A 161 7.62 -14.22 -18.83
C ASP A 161 8.01 -13.06 -17.91
N TRP A 162 7.05 -12.49 -17.17
CA TRP A 162 7.29 -11.42 -16.20
C TRP A 162 7.88 -11.93 -14.88
N LEU A 163 7.48 -13.12 -14.41
CA LEU A 163 7.85 -13.65 -13.10
C LEU A 163 9.38 -13.67 -12.83
N PRO A 164 10.26 -13.98 -13.80
CA PRO A 164 11.71 -13.84 -13.61
C PRO A 164 12.20 -12.43 -13.30
N GLU A 165 11.43 -11.39 -13.64
CA GLU A 165 11.73 -9.97 -13.38
C GLU A 165 11.15 -9.47 -12.04
N TYR A 166 10.37 -10.31 -11.35
CA TYR A 166 9.80 -9.99 -10.05
C TYR A 166 10.89 -9.55 -9.05
N LYS A 167 10.60 -8.49 -8.31
CA LYS A 167 11.50 -7.97 -7.27
C LYS A 167 10.74 -7.39 -6.08
N ILE A 168 11.30 -7.63 -4.89
CA ILE A 168 11.04 -6.79 -3.73
C ILE A 168 11.74 -5.45 -3.99
N LEU A 169 10.94 -4.38 -4.12
CA LEU A 169 11.42 -3.03 -4.41
C LEU A 169 11.98 -2.36 -3.16
N TYR A 170 11.38 -2.63 -2.01
CA TYR A 170 11.81 -2.11 -0.72
C TYR A 170 11.31 -3.03 0.40
N LYS A 171 12.15 -3.30 1.40
CA LYS A 171 11.73 -4.04 2.58
C LYS A 171 12.54 -3.63 3.79
N THR A 172 11.86 -3.31 4.87
CA THR A 172 12.52 -2.87 6.10
C THR A 172 11.70 -3.20 7.34
N ILE A 173 12.38 -3.25 8.48
CA ILE A 173 11.75 -3.30 9.80
C ILE A 173 11.57 -1.86 10.29
N ILE A 174 10.33 -1.50 10.61
CA ILE A 174 9.97 -0.20 11.18
C ILE A 174 9.85 -0.35 12.70
N SER A 175 10.51 0.54 13.44
CA SER A 175 10.36 0.57 14.90
C SER A 175 8.94 0.97 15.30
N LYS A 176 8.44 0.45 16.43
CA LYS A 176 7.11 0.80 16.94
C LYS A 176 6.97 2.30 17.27
N ASP A 177 8.05 2.94 17.69
CA ASP A 177 8.09 4.38 17.94
C ASP A 177 7.86 5.20 16.66
N VAL A 178 8.37 4.71 15.51
CA VAL A 178 8.10 5.31 14.20
C VAL A 178 6.63 5.14 13.83
N ILE A 179 6.06 3.95 14.02
CA ILE A 179 4.62 3.70 13.77
C ILE A 179 3.74 4.61 14.63
N GLN A 180 4.07 4.79 15.91
CA GLN A 180 3.35 5.72 16.79
C GLN A 180 3.40 7.16 16.30
N LYS A 181 4.55 7.61 15.78
CA LYS A 181 4.68 8.94 15.16
C LYS A 181 3.81 9.05 13.91
N TRP A 182 3.81 8.02 13.06
CA TRP A 182 2.97 8.00 11.85
C TRP A 182 1.50 8.11 12.19
N ILE A 183 1.01 7.34 13.17
CA ILE A 183 -0.38 7.42 13.66
C ILE A 183 -0.69 8.87 14.07
N LYS A 184 0.15 9.48 14.92
CA LYS A 184 -0.07 10.86 15.37
C LYS A 184 -0.12 11.86 14.22
N GLN A 185 0.79 11.73 13.25
CA GLN A 185 0.84 12.62 12.08
C GLN A 185 -0.37 12.44 11.16
N MET A 186 -0.75 11.18 10.88
CA MET A 186 -1.90 10.87 10.03
C MET A 186 -3.22 11.29 10.69
N THR A 187 -3.38 11.05 11.99
CA THR A 187 -4.54 11.51 12.76
C THR A 187 -4.64 13.03 12.74
N ALA A 188 -3.56 13.75 13.05
CA ALA A 188 -3.58 15.22 13.03
C ALA A 188 -3.88 15.78 11.64
N PHE A 189 -3.32 15.18 10.59
CA PHE A 189 -3.59 15.59 9.21
C PHE A 189 -5.05 15.36 8.84
N ARG A 190 -5.59 14.17 9.12
CA ARG A 190 -6.99 13.81 8.90
C ARG A 190 -7.94 14.75 9.63
N ASP A 191 -7.73 14.98 10.92
CA ASP A 191 -8.61 15.81 11.75
C ASP A 191 -8.66 17.26 11.22
N MET A 192 -7.51 17.78 10.76
CA MET A 192 -7.45 19.09 10.08
C MET A 192 -8.25 19.09 8.77
N LEU A 193 -8.20 18.02 7.96
CA LEU A 193 -9.00 17.94 6.72
C LEU A 193 -10.49 17.92 7.02
N GLU A 194 -10.90 17.19 8.06
CA GLU A 194 -12.30 17.12 8.46
C GLU A 194 -12.84 18.45 8.95
N GLU A 195 -12.11 19.11 9.86
CA GLU A 195 -12.48 20.43 10.38
C GLU A 195 -12.67 21.44 9.24
N LYS A 196 -11.74 21.49 8.29
CA LYS A 196 -11.88 22.33 7.09
C LYS A 196 -13.12 21.97 6.27
N THR A 197 -13.37 20.68 6.07
CA THR A 197 -14.46 20.23 5.20
C THR A 197 -15.85 20.44 5.84
N THR A 198 -15.94 20.40 7.17
CA THR A 198 -17.20 20.63 7.89
C THR A 198 -17.46 22.11 8.16
N CYS A 199 -16.42 22.92 8.44
CA CYS A 199 -16.56 24.36 8.67
C CYS A 199 -16.95 25.16 7.41
N CYS A 200 -16.72 24.63 6.20
CA CYS A 200 -17.11 25.27 4.94
C CYS A 200 -18.51 24.84 4.43
N LYS A 201 -19.29 24.09 5.22
CA LYS A 201 -20.65 23.64 4.88
C LYS A 201 -21.78 24.38 5.62
N GLU A 202 -21.46 25.45 6.35
CA GLU A 202 -22.42 26.42 6.92
C GLU A 202 -22.47 27.70 6.08
#